data_AF-A0A1M7ED37-F1
#
_entry.id   AF-A0A1M7ED37-F1
#
_cell.length_a   1.000
_cell.length_b   1.000
_cell.length_c   1.000
_cell.angle_alpha   90.00
_cell.angle_beta   90.00
_cell.angle_gamma   90.00
#
_symmetry.space_group_name_H-M   'P 1'
#
loop_
_entity.id
_entity.type
_entity.pdbx_description
1 polymer ?
#
loop_
_entity_poly.entity_id
_entity_poly.type
_entity_poly.pdbx_seq_one_letter_code
_entity_poly.pdbx_strand_id
1 'polypeptide(L)'
;MPDLRRSKGGERFPLKLRVTYKGERKYYATGFDATAEEWDLLNPTTAKGDLRRIPQELRIFEKNAARCSEELIPFSIARFESSYGDTL
;
A
#
# COMPACT_ATOMS: atom_id res chain seq x y z
N MET A 1 2.39 -0.73 -9.08
CA MET A 1 2.79 -1.67 -10.16
C MET A 1 1.57 -1.93 -11.04
N PRO A 2 1.66 -1.77 -12.37
CA PRO A 2 0.59 -2.13 -13.30
C PRO A 2 0.33 -3.64 -13.33
N ASP A 3 -0.93 -4.07 -13.27
CA ASP A 3 -1.34 -5.46 -13.47
C ASP A 3 -1.62 -5.73 -14.96
N LEU A 4 -0.58 -6.11 -15.68
CA LEU A 4 -0.61 -6.31 -17.13
C LEU A 4 -1.55 -7.44 -17.60
N ARG A 5 -2.03 -8.29 -16.68
CA ARG A 5 -2.95 -9.40 -16.99
C ARG A 5 -4.39 -8.94 -17.21
N ARG A 6 -4.74 -7.74 -16.75
CA ARG A 6 -6.08 -7.15 -16.90
C ARG A 6 -5.97 -5.83 -17.66
N SER A 7 -6.06 -5.87 -18.98
CA SER A 7 -6.31 -4.65 -19.74
C SER A 7 -7.78 -4.28 -19.61
N LYS A 8 -8.10 -3.08 -19.10
CA LYS A 8 -9.38 -2.45 -19.40
C LYS A 8 -9.27 -1.83 -20.80
N GLY A 9 -10.37 -1.72 -21.53
CA GLY A 9 -10.38 -1.15 -22.88
C GLY A 9 -9.61 0.18 -22.93
N GLY A 10 -8.70 0.33 -23.91
CA GLY A 10 -7.86 1.51 -24.05
C GLY A 10 -6.47 1.44 -23.39
N GLU A 11 -5.86 0.25 -23.26
CA GLU A 11 -4.46 0.07 -22.82
C GLU A 11 -4.13 0.60 -21.40
N ARG A 12 -5.17 0.80 -20.57
CA ARG A 12 -5.00 1.15 -19.16
C ARG A 12 -4.99 -0.10 -18.30
N PHE A 13 -4.03 -0.13 -17.39
CA PHE A 13 -3.80 -1.24 -16.47
C PHE A 13 -4.07 -0.82 -15.02
N PRO A 14 -4.79 -1.64 -14.24
CA PRO A 14 -5.00 -1.35 -12.84
C PRO A 14 -3.70 -1.38 -12.07
N LEU A 15 -3.46 -0.33 -11.29
CA LEU A 15 -2.33 -0.23 -10.40
C LEU A 15 -2.59 -1.04 -9.13
N LYS A 16 -1.54 -1.73 -8.69
CA LYS A 16 -1.51 -2.53 -7.47
C LYS A 16 -0.43 -2.01 -6.53
N LEU A 17 -0.76 -1.98 -5.24
CA LEU A 17 0.21 -1.85 -4.16
C LEU A 17 0.77 -3.25 -3.87
N ARG A 18 2.07 -3.43 -4.09
CA ARG A 18 2.75 -4.71 -3.83
C ARG A 18 3.40 -4.65 -2.46
N VAL A 19 2.90 -5.45 -1.52
CA VAL A 19 3.49 -5.63 -0.20
C VAL A 19 4.25 -6.94 -0.17
N THR A 20 5.49 -6.91 0.29
CA THR A 20 6.32 -8.12 0.47
C THR A 20 6.69 -8.25 1.93
N TYR A 21 6.36 -9.38 2.55
CA TYR A 21 6.69 -9.65 3.95
C TYR A 21 7.04 -11.13 4.11
N LYS A 22 8.18 -11.42 4.75
CA LYS A 22 8.70 -12.79 4.95
C LYS A 22 8.70 -13.66 3.68
N GLY A 23 9.07 -13.06 2.53
CA GLY A 23 9.10 -13.76 1.24
C GLY A 23 7.73 -13.92 0.56
N GLU A 24 6.63 -13.67 1.27
CA GLU A 24 5.29 -13.67 0.68
C GLU A 24 4.96 -12.31 0.05
N ARG A 25 4.33 -12.36 -1.12
CA ARG A 25 3.90 -11.17 -1.88
C ARG A 25 2.39 -11.09 -1.89
N LYS A 26 1.85 -9.94 -1.47
CA LYS A 26 0.43 -9.61 -1.57
C LYS A 26 0.24 -8.37 -2.44
N TYR A 27 -0.85 -8.35 -3.20
CA TYR A 27 -1.17 -7.29 -4.15
C TYR A 27 -2.54 -6.71 -3.80
N TYR A 28 -2.56 -5.43 -3.43
CA TYR A 28 -3.79 -4.73 -3.05
C TYR A 28 -4.21 -3.80 -4.18
N ALA A 29 -5.52 -3.76 -4.47
CA ALA A 29 -6.06 -2.85 -5.47
C ALA A 29 -6.00 -1.41 -4.95
N THR A 30 -5.55 -0.48 -5.79
CA THR A 30 -5.46 0.94 -5.42
C THR A 30 -6.61 1.78 -5.97
N GLY A 31 -7.43 1.21 -6.87
CA GLY A 31 -8.52 1.91 -7.56
C GLY A 31 -8.08 2.80 -8.73
N PHE A 32 -6.76 2.94 -8.94
CA PHE A 32 -6.19 3.72 -10.04
C PHE A 32 -5.82 2.82 -11.22
N ASP A 33 -5.98 3.35 -12.43
CA ASP A 33 -5.59 2.71 -13.67
C ASP A 33 -4.63 3.65 -14.43
N ALA A 34 -3.57 3.12 -15.04
CA ALA A 34 -2.61 3.91 -15.84
C ALA A 34 -2.14 3.16 -17.09
N THR A 35 -1.78 3.89 -18.16
CA THR A 35 -1.06 3.30 -19.30
C THR A 35 0.40 3.02 -18.93
N ALA A 36 1.14 2.36 -19.84
CA ALA A 36 2.58 2.15 -19.67
C ALA A 36 3.34 3.48 -19.60
N GLU A 37 3.02 4.43 -20.48
CA GLU A 37 3.68 5.76 -20.51
C GLU A 37 3.37 6.56 -19.25
N GLU A 38 2.11 6.56 -18.81
CA GLU A 38 1.73 7.23 -17.56
C GLU A 38 2.44 6.60 -16.37
N TRP A 39 2.60 5.28 -16.34
CA TRP A 39 3.34 4.58 -15.29
C TRP A 39 4.81 4.98 -15.22
N ASP A 40 5.49 5.11 -16.36
CA ASP A 40 6.88 5.55 -16.41
C ASP A 40 7.02 7.01 -15.94
N LEU A 41 5.99 7.84 -16.18
CA LEU A 41 5.92 9.22 -15.75
C LEU A 41 5.50 9.41 -14.28
N LEU A 42 4.97 8.37 -13.61
CA LEU A 42 4.57 8.40 -12.19
C LEU A 42 5.77 8.53 -11.22
N ASN A 43 6.98 8.73 -11.75
CA ASN A 43 8.14 9.10 -10.95
C ASN A 43 7.92 10.46 -10.24
N PRO A 44 8.17 10.55 -8.92
CA PRO A 44 7.84 11.72 -8.11
C PRO A 44 8.58 12.99 -8.50
N THR A 45 9.67 12.88 -9.26
CA THR A 45 10.48 14.00 -9.78
C THR A 45 9.97 14.56 -11.11
N THR A 46 9.15 13.83 -11.87
CA THR A 46 8.76 14.19 -13.25
C THR A 46 7.26 14.33 -13.47
N ALA A 47 6.41 13.81 -12.57
CA ALA A 47 4.96 13.89 -12.70
C ALA A 47 4.42 15.34 -12.63
N LYS A 48 3.54 15.71 -13.57
CA LYS A 48 2.84 17.01 -13.65
C LYS A 48 1.32 16.81 -13.77
N GLY A 49 0.52 17.79 -13.32
CA GLY A 49 -0.95 17.77 -13.47
C GLY A 49 -1.61 16.60 -12.76
N ASP A 50 -2.59 15.95 -13.39
CA ASP A 50 -3.35 14.82 -12.83
C ASP A 50 -2.48 13.61 -12.49
N LEU A 51 -1.33 13.46 -13.15
CA LEU A 51 -0.35 12.40 -12.84
C LEU A 51 0.34 12.60 -11.48
N ARG A 52 0.26 13.78 -10.86
CA ARG A 52 0.72 13.99 -9.46
C ARG A 52 -0.24 13.43 -8.42
N ARG A 53 -1.51 13.25 -8.77
CA ARG A 53 -2.53 12.81 -7.82
C ARG A 53 -2.32 11.36 -7.40
N ILE A 54 -2.07 10.48 -8.36
CA ILE A 54 -1.87 9.04 -8.09
C ILE A 54 -0.71 8.78 -7.10
N PRO A 55 0.52 9.33 -7.27
CA PRO A 55 1.60 9.15 -6.31
C PRO A 55 1.32 9.79 -4.95
N GLN A 56 0.61 10.93 -4.90
CA GLN A 56 0.22 11.55 -3.63
C GLN A 56 -0.74 10.66 -2.83
N GLU A 57 -1.78 10.13 -3.47
CA GLU A 57 -2.73 9.19 -2.85
C GLU A 57 -2.02 7.91 -2.40
N LEU A 58 -1.12 7.36 -3.21
CA LEU A 58 -0.31 6.20 -2.82
C LEU A 58 0.54 6.48 -1.57
N ARG A 59 1.15 7.67 -1.46
CA ARG A 59 1.87 8.09 -0.24
C ARG A 59 0.97 8.23 0.98
N ILE A 60 -0.30 8.60 0.80
CA ILE A 60 -1.28 8.63 1.90
C ILE A 60 -1.52 7.21 2.42
N PHE A 61 -1.67 6.22 1.52
CA PHE A 61 -1.78 4.82 1.95
C PHE A 61 -0.55 4.34 2.73
N GLU A 62 0.66 4.69 2.27
CA GLU A 62 1.90 4.37 2.98
C GLU A 62 1.96 5.01 4.36
N LYS A 63 1.64 6.31 4.48
CA LYS A 63 1.58 7.02 5.77
C LYS A 63 0.56 6.42 6.72
N ASN A 64 -0.62 6.08 6.22
CA ASN A 64 -1.66 5.46 7.03
C ASN A 64 -1.23 4.07 7.52
N ALA A 65 -0.62 3.26 6.65
CA ALA A 65 -0.10 1.95 7.03
C ALA A 65 1.00 2.06 8.10
N ALA A 66 1.92 3.03 7.98
CA ALA A 66 2.95 3.29 8.97
C ALA A 66 2.35 3.67 10.33
N ARG A 67 1.41 4.62 10.35
CA ARG A 67 0.71 5.01 11.58
C ARG A 67 -0.04 3.85 12.23
N CYS A 68 -0.79 3.07 11.44
CA CYS A 68 -1.47 1.88 11.97
C CYS A 68 -0.47 0.90 12.59
N SER A 69 0.72 0.75 12.02
CA SER A 69 1.74 -0.12 12.58
C SER A 69 2.35 0.39 13.89
N GLU A 70 2.42 1.72 14.08
CA GLU A 70 2.88 2.34 15.33
C GLU A 70 1.86 2.19 16.46
N GLU A 71 0.56 2.21 16.12
CA GLU A 71 -0.54 2.02 17.07
C GLU A 71 -0.72 0.54 17.50
N LEU A 72 -0.12 -0.40 16.77
CA LEU A 72 -0.14 -1.82 17.15
C LEU A 72 0.73 -2.02 18.39
N ILE A 73 0.09 -2.18 19.54
CA ILE A 73 0.75 -2.67 20.76
C ILE A 73 1.08 -4.15 20.52
N PRO A 74 2.36 -4.54 20.43
CA PRO A 74 2.71 -5.94 20.28
C PRO A 74 2.25 -6.70 21.52
N PHE A 75 1.69 -7.90 21.30
CA PHE A 75 1.42 -8.79 22.42
C PHE A 75 2.72 -9.07 23.19
N SER A 76 2.67 -8.93 24.51
CA SER A 76 3.74 -9.37 25.38
C SER A 76 3.17 -10.17 26.54
N ILE A 77 3.81 -11.29 26.84
CA ILE A 77 3.38 -12.18 27.92
C ILE A 77 3.38 -11.43 29.25
N ALA A 78 4.40 -10.59 29.50
CA ALA A 78 4.51 -9.80 30.72
C ALA A 78 3.38 -8.78 30.87
N ARG A 79 2.96 -8.11 29.77
CA ARG A 79 1.82 -7.18 29.82
C ARG A 79 0.50 -7.91 30.03
N PHE A 80 0.36 -9.09 29.43
CA PHE A 80 -0.81 -9.95 29.61
C PHE A 80 -0.92 -10.43 31.05
N GLU A 81 0.14 -11.01 31.61
CA GLU A 81 0.20 -11.50 33.00
C GLU A 81 -0.04 -10.36 33.99
N SER A 82 0.54 -9.17 33.78
CA SER A 82 0.27 -8.01 34.64
C SER A 82 -1.19 -7.51 34.57
N SER A 83 -1.91 -7.78 33.48
CA SER A 83 -3.28 -7.28 33.29
C SER A 83 -4.35 -8.32 33.68
N TYR A 84 -4.01 -9.61 33.64
CA TYR A 84 -4.95 -10.72 33.76
C TYR A 84 -4.46 -11.86 34.68
N GLY A 85 -3.23 -11.81 35.20
CA GLY A 85 -2.59 -12.89 35.95
C GLY A 85 -3.20 -13.18 37.31
N ASP A 86 -3.88 -12.21 37.93
CA ASP A 86 -4.51 -12.37 39.25
C ASP A 86 -5.90 -13.02 39.20
N THR A 87 -6.37 -13.45 38.01
CA THR A 87 -7.72 -14.02 37.82
C THR A 87 -7.73 -15.56 37.75
N LEU A 88 -6.69 -16.22 38.26
CA LEU A 88 -6.58 -17.69 38.31
C LEU A 88 -6.34 -18.20 39.74
#